data_AF-A0A8T3LPQ5-F1
#
_entry.id   AF-A0A8T3LPQ5-F1
#
_cell.length_a   1.000
_cell.length_b   1.000
_cell.length_c   1.000
_cell.angle_alpha   90.00
_cell.angle_beta   90.00
_cell.angle_gamma   90.00
#
_symmetry.space_group_name_H-M   'P 1'
#
loop_
_entity.id
_entity.type
_entity.pdbx_description
1 polymer ?
#
loop_
_entity_poly.entity_id
_entity_poly.type
_entity_poly.pdbx_seq_one_letter_code
_entity_poly.pdbx_strand_id
1 'polypeptide(L)' 'LDHAERDGLDGFITITGGKLMTYRLMAEWATDAVCRKLGNTRPCTTADLALPGSQEPAEVTLRKVISLPAPLRGSA' A
#
# COMPACT_ATOMS: atom_id res chain seq x y z
N LEU A 1 -6.16 15.72 -3.99
CA LEU A 1 -6.97 16.88 -4.39
C LEU A 1 -8.44 16.52 -4.18
N ASP A 2 -9.14 17.27 -3.34
CA ASP A 2 -10.58 17.09 -3.12
C ASP A 2 -11.37 18.02 -4.04
N HIS A 3 -12.23 17.46 -4.88
CA HIS A 3 -13.04 18.25 -5.80
C HIS A 3 -14.30 18.83 -5.14
N ALA A 4 -14.67 18.40 -3.94
CA ALA A 4 -15.76 19.01 -3.20
C ALA A 4 -15.42 20.46 -2.82
N GLU A 5 -14.20 20.67 -2.32
CA GLU A 5 -13.70 22.01 -1.94
C GLU A 5 -13.34 22.87 -3.15
N ARG A 6 -12.83 22.25 -4.23
CA ARG A 6 -12.34 22.98 -5.41
C ARG A 6 -13.43 23.30 -6.43
N ASP A 7 -14.28 22.31 -6.73
CA ASP A 7 -15.22 22.32 -7.86
C ASP A 7 -16.69 22.15 -7.44
N GLY A 8 -16.97 21.92 -6.14
CA GLY A 8 -18.31 21.59 -5.66
C GLY A 8 -18.77 20.18 -6.02
N LEU A 9 -17.87 19.32 -6.52
CA LEU A 9 -18.17 17.94 -6.89
C LEU A 9 -17.78 16.99 -5.76
N ASP A 10 -18.78 16.50 -5.02
CA ASP A 10 -18.53 15.60 -3.90
C ASP A 10 -18.24 14.15 -4.35
N GLY A 11 -17.52 13.41 -3.51
CA GLY A 11 -17.14 12.02 -3.77
C GLY A 11 -16.02 11.84 -4.82
N PHE A 12 -15.45 12.91 -5.35
CA PHE A 12 -14.38 12.84 -6.34
C PHE A 12 -13.04 13.35 -5.79
N ILE A 13 -12.05 12.47 -5.74
CA ILE A 13 -10.70 12.75 -5.22
C ILE A 13 -9.66 12.32 -6.24
N THR A 14 -8.74 13.22 -6.57
CA THR A 14 -7.62 12.94 -7.48
C THR A 14 -6.30 12.90 -6.73
N ILE A 15 -5.51 11.85 -6.97
CA ILE A 15 -4.11 11.74 -6.54
C ILE A 15 -3.23 12.17 -7.72
N THR A 16 -2.51 13.28 -7.58
CA THR A 16 -1.65 13.81 -8.65
C THR A 16 -0.18 13.50 -8.38
N GLY A 17 0.50 12.90 -9.36
CA GLY A 17 1.93 12.62 -9.31
C GLY A 17 2.30 11.41 -8.44
N GLY A 18 3.50 11.47 -7.87
CA GLY A 18 4.04 10.42 -7.01
C GLY A 18 5.17 9.59 -7.60
N LYS A 19 5.94 8.94 -6.72
CA LYS A 19 6.99 7.99 -7.10
C LYS A 19 6.63 6.61 -6.59
N LEU A 20 7.16 5.57 -7.24
CA LEU A 20 6.93 4.19 -6.79
C LEU A 20 7.35 4.02 -5.33
N MET A 21 8.45 4.62 -4.88
CA MET A 21 8.90 4.53 -3.48
C MET A 21 7.93 5.12 -2.46
N THR A 22 7.02 6.00 -2.88
CA THR A 22 6.07 6.69 -1.98
C THR A 22 4.64 6.19 -2.13
N TYR A 23 4.41 5.14 -2.92
CA TYR A 23 3.05 4.68 -3.27
C TYR A 23 2.19 4.41 -2.03
N ARG A 24 2.75 3.77 -1.00
CA ARG A 24 2.06 3.44 0.25
C ARG A 24 1.59 4.68 0.99
N LEU A 25 2.49 5.66 1.17
CA LEU A 25 2.17 6.91 1.87
C LEU A 25 1.13 7.73 1.10
N MET A 26 1.22 7.76 -0.22
CA MET A 26 0.21 8.44 -1.05
C MET A 26 -1.16 7.77 -0.96
N ALA A 27 -1.18 6.43 -0.96
CA ALA A 27 -2.41 5.67 -0.79
C ALA A 27 -3.07 5.98 0.56
N GLU A 28 -2.28 6.01 1.65
CA GLU A 28 -2.75 6.37 2.99
C GLU A 28 -3.40 7.76 3.01
N TRP A 29 -2.75 8.79 2.49
CA TRP A 29 -3.32 10.15 2.46
C TRP A 29 -4.60 10.24 1.62
N ALA A 30 -4.65 9.53 0.50
CA ALA A 30 -5.83 9.49 -0.34
C ALA A 30 -7.00 8.81 0.39
N THR A 31 -6.75 7.67 1.02
CA THR A 31 -7.76 6.95 1.81
C THR A 31 -8.19 7.75 3.03
N ASP A 32 -7.30 8.49 3.69
CA ASP A 32 -7.66 9.33 4.84
C ASP A 32 -8.58 10.49 4.43
N ALA A 33 -8.39 11.05 3.23
CA ALA A 33 -9.31 12.04 2.68
C ALA A 33 -10.71 11.43 2.42
N VAL A 34 -10.76 10.20 1.88
CA VAL A 34 -12.02 9.46 1.69
C VAL A 34 -12.67 9.12 3.04
N CYS A 35 -11.92 8.56 3.98
CA CYS A 35 -12.39 8.13 5.29
C CYS A 35 -12.99 9.28 6.09
N ARG A 36 -12.37 10.48 6.06
CA ARG A 36 -12.92 11.68 6.69
C ARG A 36 -14.31 12.04 6.16
N LYS A 37 -14.54 11.94 4.85
CA LYS A 37 -15.86 12.18 4.25
C LYS A 37 -16.89 11.11 4.60
N LEU A 38 -16.45 9.86 4.75
CA LEU A 38 -17.30 8.73 5.12
C LEU A 38 -17.52 8.60 6.64
N GLY A 39 -16.91 9.45 7.46
CA GLY A 39 -16.97 9.36 8.92
C GLY A 39 -16.24 8.15 9.51
N ASN A 40 -15.31 7.56 8.76
CA ASN A 40 -14.48 6.44 9.23
C ASN A 40 -13.23 6.96 9.93
N THR A 41 -13.04 6.59 11.19
CA THR A 41 -11.93 7.03 12.04
C THR A 41 -10.89 5.94 12.28
N ARG A 42 -10.96 4.80 11.56
CA ARG A 42 -10.03 3.69 11.74
C ARG A 42 -8.64 4.08 11.24
N PRO A 43 -7.56 3.87 12.03
CA PRO A 43 -6.21 4.20 11.60
C PRO A 43 -5.75 3.31 10.45
N CYS A 44 -4.90 3.85 9.59
CA CYS A 44 -4.22 3.09 8.54
C CYS A 44 -3.22 2.10 9.16
N THR A 45 -3.19 0.87 8.66
CA THR A 45 -2.29 -0.20 9.14
C THR A 45 -1.35 -0.71 8.05
N THR A 46 -1.31 -0.05 6.90
CA THR A 46 -0.56 -0.53 5.73
C THR A 46 0.96 -0.44 5.92
N ALA A 47 1.43 0.31 6.91
CA ALA A 47 2.84 0.38 7.27
C ALA A 47 3.35 -0.94 7.89
N ASP A 48 2.48 -1.62 8.65
CA ASP A 48 2.84 -2.83 9.40
C ASP A 48 2.35 -4.11 8.73
N LEU A 49 1.32 -4.01 7.88
CA LEU A 49 0.76 -5.15 7.18
C LEU A 49 1.66 -5.54 6.00
N ALA A 50 2.20 -6.76 6.04
CA ALA A 50 2.95 -7.32 4.93
C ALA A 50 2.06 -7.41 3.67
N LEU A 51 2.69 -7.32 2.49
CA LEU A 51 1.98 -7.50 1.23
C LEU A 51 1.56 -8.97 1.05
N PRO A 52 0.48 -9.25 0.29
CA PRO A 52 0.13 -10.62 -0.08
C PRO A 52 1.33 -11.35 -0.70
N GLY A 53 1.63 -12.54 -0.20
CA GLY A 53 2.83 -13.32 -0.60
C GLY A 53 4.07 -13.10 0.25
N SER A 54 4.14 -12.02 1.05
CA SER A 54 5.27 -11.72 1.95
C SER A 54 4.93 -11.91 3.44
N GLN A 55 3.94 -12.75 3.74
CA GLN A 55 3.44 -12.96 5.11
C GLN A 55 4.31 -13.92 5.94
N GLU A 56 5.15 -14.70 5.27
CA GLU A 56 6.02 -15.66 5.95
C GLU A 56 7.20 -14.93 6.61
N PRO A 57 7.66 -15.41 7.77
CA PRO A 57 8.88 -14.90 8.38
C PRO A 57 10.06 -15.04 7.41
N ALA A 58 10.95 -14.05 7.41
CA ALA A 58 12.12 -14.03 6.54
C ALA A 58 12.93 -15.34 6.60
N GLU A 59 13.02 -15.98 7.78
CA GLU A 59 13.70 -17.27 7.94
C GLU A 59 13.05 -18.39 7.11
N VAL A 60 11.72 -18.46 7.09
CA VAL A 60 10.98 -19.48 6.34
C VAL A 60 11.14 -19.25 4.84
N THR A 61 11.05 -17.99 4.40
CA THR A 61 11.29 -17.61 3.01
C THR A 61 12.73 -17.95 2.59
N LEU A 62 13.73 -17.61 3.41
CA LEU A 62 15.14 -17.91 3.14
C LEU A 62 15.40 -19.42 3.05
N ARG A 63 14.82 -20.23 3.95
CA ARG A 63 14.92 -21.70 3.87
C ARG A 63 14.37 -22.22 2.55
N LYS A 64 13.23 -21.70 2.08
CA LYS A 64 12.65 -22.08 0.78
C LYS A 64 13.58 -21.69 -0.37
N VAL A 65 14.09 -20.46 -0.39
CA VAL A 65 15.02 -19.97 -1.41
C VAL A 65 16.30 -20.83 -1.44
N ILE A 66 16.87 -21.15 -0.28
CA ILE A 66 18.07 -21.99 -0.19
C ILE A 66 17.76 -23.43 -0.61
N SER A 67 16.56 -23.95 -0.36
CA SER A 67 16.18 -25.29 -0.80
C SER A 67 16.00 -25.43 -2.32
N LEU A 68 15.89 -24.32 -3.06
CA LEU A 68 15.81 -24.35 -4.52
C LEU A 68 17.17 -24.76 -5.15
N PRO A 69 17.14 -25.52 -6.26
CA PRO A 69 18.32 -25.78 -7.08
C PRO A 69 19.04 -24.48 -7.44
N ALA A 70 20.38 -24.49 -7.49
CA ALA A 70 21.21 -23.33 -7.79
C ALA A 70 20.69 -22.42 -8.94
N PRO A 71 20.22 -22.94 -10.09
CA PRO A 71 19.70 -22.07 -11.16
C PRO A 71 18.39 -21.33 -10.83
N LEU A 72 17.60 -21.79 -9.85
CA LEU A 72 16.30 -21.22 -9.48
C LEU A 72 16.37 -20.27 -8.27
N ARG A 73 17.51 -20.22 -7.57
CA ARG A 73 17.67 -19.45 -6.33
C ARG A 73 17.66 -17.93 -6.52
N GLY A 74 17.98 -17.42 -7.72
CA GLY A 74 18.04 -15.99 -8.02
C GLY A 74 16.72 -15.38 -8.55
N SER A 75 15.68 -16.20 -8.73
CA SER A 75 14.39 -15.79 -9.29
C SER A 75 13.26 -15.73 -8.25
N ALA A 76 13.57 -16.00 -6.99
CA ALA A 76 12.65 -16.07 -5.86
C ALA A 76 12.74 -14.85 -4.96
#